data_AF-A0A2B7ZV42-F1
#
_entry.id   AF-A0A2B7ZV42-F1
#
_cell.length_a   1.000
_cell.length_b   1.000
_cell.length_c   1.000
_cell.angle_alpha   90.00
_cell.angle_beta   90.00
_cell.angle_gamma   90.00
#
_symmetry.space_group_name_H-M   'P 1'
#
loop_
_entity.id
_entity.type
_entity.pdbx_description
1 polymer ?
#
loop_
_entity_poly.entity_id
_entity_poly.type
_entity_poly.pdbx_seq_one_letter_code
_entity_poly.pdbx_strand_id
1 'polypeptide(L)'
;LCFSSACVPAQSVLTLKAALGNGLENYETIKARNNYLKAAEKNLALSRREYVPNLTVSAQQDYGTVNGQNGPLYGFNGLGVASSGLPLPNQNWNAGFGALYLANINWEFFNFGRTAE
;
A
#
# COMPACT_ATOMS: atom_id res chain seq x y z
N LEU A 1 65.99 -5.19 -2.17
CA LEU A 1 64.54 -5.49 -2.19
C LEU A 1 64.11 -5.82 -0.76
N CYS A 2 63.68 -4.82 0.02
CA CYS A 2 63.21 -5.00 1.40
C CYS A 2 61.73 -5.40 1.40
N PHE A 3 61.40 -6.57 1.96
CA PHE A 3 60.04 -6.92 2.33
C PHE A 3 59.74 -6.31 3.70
N SER A 4 58.93 -5.25 3.73
CA SER A 4 58.41 -4.68 4.98
C SER A 4 57.25 -5.54 5.47
N SER A 5 57.51 -6.36 6.49
CA SER A 5 56.49 -7.08 7.24
C SER A 5 55.76 -6.09 8.16
N ALA A 6 54.52 -5.74 7.81
CA ALA A 6 53.67 -4.93 8.69
C ALA A 6 53.11 -5.82 9.80
N CYS A 7 53.49 -5.53 11.05
CA CYS A 7 52.92 -6.14 12.25
C CYS A 7 51.43 -5.75 12.32
N VAL A 8 50.54 -6.74 12.25
CA VAL A 8 49.11 -6.56 12.52
C VAL A 8 48.95 -6.54 14.05
N PRO A 9 48.56 -5.42 14.70
CA PRO A 9 48.21 -5.42 16.12
C PRO A 9 47.27 -6.56 16.52
N ALA A 10 47.58 -7.18 17.66
CA ALA A 10 46.80 -8.26 18.25
C ALA A 10 45.35 -7.84 18.50
N GLN A 11 44.43 -8.75 18.18
CA GLN A 11 42.99 -8.57 18.33
C GLN A 11 42.65 -8.26 19.79
N SER A 12 41.91 -7.18 20.05
CA SER A 12 41.47 -6.82 21.40
C SER A 12 40.65 -7.97 21.99
N VAL A 13 40.89 -8.29 23.27
CA VAL A 13 40.21 -9.40 23.96
C VAL A 13 38.71 -9.08 24.04
N LEU A 14 37.92 -9.74 23.20
CA LEU A 14 36.47 -9.58 23.16
C LEU A 14 35.88 -10.33 24.36
N THR A 15 35.41 -9.58 25.36
CA THR A 15 34.70 -10.17 26.49
C THR A 15 33.37 -10.77 26.01
N LEU A 16 32.89 -11.82 26.68
CA LEU A 16 31.59 -12.44 26.35
C LEU A 16 30.44 -11.41 26.36
N LYS A 17 30.46 -10.45 27.29
CA LYS A 17 29.47 -9.38 27.36
C LYS A 17 29.53 -8.45 26.13
N ALA A 18 30.73 -8.08 25.68
CA ALA A 18 30.91 -7.28 24.48
C ALA A 18 30.52 -8.07 23.21
N ALA A 19 30.82 -9.36 23.15
CA ALA A 19 30.39 -10.24 22.06
C ALA A 19 28.86 -10.34 21.98
N LEU A 20 28.19 -10.46 23.13
CA LEU A 20 26.73 -10.52 23.20
C LEU A 20 26.10 -9.19 22.75
N GLY A 21 26.62 -8.04 23.20
CA GLY A 21 26.15 -6.73 22.78
C GLY A 21 26.31 -6.52 21.27
N ASN A 22 27.51 -6.80 20.74
CA ASN A 22 27.76 -6.74 19.30
C ASN A 22 26.85 -7.68 18.51
N GLY A 23 26.54 -8.87 19.04
CA GLY A 23 25.58 -9.79 18.45
C GLY A 23 24.16 -9.21 18.42
N LEU A 24 23.64 -8.72 19.54
CA LEU A 24 22.29 -8.15 19.59
C LEU A 24 22.11 -6.96 18.64
N GLU A 25 23.14 -6.12 18.48
CA GLU A 25 23.08 -4.92 17.64
C GLU A 25 23.31 -5.21 16.14
N ASN A 26 24.15 -6.19 15.80
CA ASN A 26 24.62 -6.38 14.43
C ASN A 26 24.09 -7.66 13.75
N TYR A 27 23.46 -8.58 14.48
CA TYR A 27 23.00 -9.84 13.89
C TYR A 27 21.71 -9.65 13.08
N GLU A 28 21.81 -9.88 11.78
CA GLU A 28 20.73 -9.62 10.83
C GLU A 28 19.46 -10.44 11.11
N THR A 29 19.57 -11.63 11.71
CA THR A 29 18.39 -12.42 12.07
C THR A 29 17.57 -11.78 13.20
N ILE A 30 18.21 -11.06 14.13
CA ILE A 30 17.53 -10.31 15.19
C ILE A 30 16.86 -9.07 14.60
N LYS A 31 17.56 -8.34 13.73
CA LYS A 31 16.99 -7.20 12.99
C LYS A 31 15.78 -7.62 12.15
N ALA A 32 15.88 -8.75 11.44
CA ALA A 32 14.79 -9.32 10.67
C ALA A 32 13.58 -9.64 11.56
N ARG A 33 13.78 -10.33 12.69
CA ARG A 33 12.70 -10.62 13.65
C ARG A 33 12.06 -9.36 14.22
N ASN A 34 12.83 -8.34 14.54
CA ASN A 34 12.29 -7.04 14.98
C ASN A 34 11.45 -6.38 13.88
N ASN A 35 11.86 -6.47 12.62
CA ASN A 35 11.08 -5.97 11.49
C ASN A 35 9.78 -6.77 11.28
N TYR A 36 9.81 -8.10 11.47
CA TYR A 36 8.60 -8.93 11.45
C TYR A 36 7.62 -8.54 12.55
N LEU A 37 8.10 -8.30 13.77
CA LEU A 37 7.26 -7.81 14.88
C LEU A 37 6.61 -6.46 14.53
N LYS A 38 7.40 -5.50 14.06
CA LYS A 38 6.87 -4.20 13.61
C LYS A 38 5.85 -4.35 12.49
N ALA A 39 6.09 -5.24 11.52
CA ALA A 39 5.14 -5.49 10.44
C ALA A 39 3.82 -6.09 10.97
N ALA A 40 3.89 -7.04 11.92
CA ALA A 40 2.73 -7.60 12.58
C ALA A 40 1.92 -6.53 13.35
N GLU A 41 2.59 -5.65 14.08
CA GLU A 41 1.96 -4.52 14.77
C GLU A 41 1.25 -3.57 13.79
N LYS A 42 1.87 -3.28 12.63
CA LYS A 42 1.23 -2.47 11.58
C LYS A 42 0.04 -3.16 10.95
N ASN A 43 0.09 -4.47 10.75
CA ASN A 43 -1.03 -5.24 10.24
C ASN A 43 -2.20 -5.23 11.22
N LEU A 44 -1.95 -5.42 12.52
CA LEU A 44 -3.00 -5.31 13.53
C LEU A 44 -3.65 -3.93 13.55
N ALA A 45 -2.84 -2.87 13.48
CA ALA A 45 -3.34 -1.50 13.38
C ALA A 45 -4.16 -1.26 12.10
N LEU A 46 -3.76 -1.86 10.97
CA LEU A 46 -4.51 -1.80 9.72
C LEU A 46 -5.85 -2.53 9.84
N SER A 47 -5.86 -3.77 10.33
CA SER A 47 -7.09 -4.57 10.52
C SER A 47 -8.10 -3.85 11.41
N ARG A 48 -7.66 -3.26 12.53
CA ARG A 48 -8.53 -2.44 13.40
C ARG A 48 -9.12 -1.22 12.66
N ARG A 49 -8.33 -0.59 11.78
CA ARG A 49 -8.78 0.57 11.00
C ARG A 49 -9.69 0.21 9.83
N GLU A 50 -9.64 -1.01 9.32
CA GLU A 50 -10.57 -1.48 8.28
C GLU A 50 -11.99 -1.72 8.81
N TYR A 51 -12.21 -1.70 10.13
CA TYR A 51 -13.54 -1.85 10.72
C TYR A 51 -14.38 -0.57 10.73
N VAL A 52 -13.75 0.60 10.59
CA VAL A 52 -14.48 1.87 10.51
C VAL A 52 -14.99 2.10 9.08
N PRO A 53 -16.10 2.85 8.91
CA PRO A 53 -16.61 3.18 7.58
C PRO A 53 -15.53 3.83 6.70
N ASN A 54 -15.43 3.38 5.46
CA ASN A 54 -14.58 3.97 4.45
C ASN A 54 -15.36 5.06 3.69
N LEU A 55 -14.93 6.32 3.82
CA LEU A 55 -15.42 7.42 3.00
C LEU A 55 -14.49 7.61 1.80
N THR A 56 -15.04 7.53 0.60
CA THR A 56 -14.33 7.89 -0.63
C THR A 56 -15.00 9.04 -1.35
N VAL A 57 -14.19 9.98 -1.84
CA VAL A 57 -14.61 11.07 -2.71
C VAL A 57 -13.85 10.96 -4.02
N SER A 58 -14.56 11.05 -5.15
CA SER A 58 -13.95 11.02 -6.47
C SER A 58 -14.56 12.08 -7.39
N ALA A 59 -13.71 12.66 -8.23
CA ALA A 59 -14.10 13.56 -9.30
C ALA A 59 -13.49 13.06 -10.61
N GLN A 60 -14.28 13.02 -11.66
CA GLN A 60 -13.86 12.65 -13.01
C GLN A 60 -14.36 13.71 -13.99
N GLN A 61 -13.49 14.07 -14.93
CA GLN A 61 -13.83 14.90 -16.08
C GLN A 61 -13.34 14.18 -17.32
N ASP A 62 -14.26 13.91 -18.24
CA ASP A 62 -14.00 13.18 -19.47
C ASP A 62 -14.19 14.13 -20.66
N TYR A 63 -13.24 14.11 -21.59
CA TYR A 63 -13.31 14.84 -22.85
C TYR A 63 -12.90 13.90 -23.99
N GLY A 64 -13.83 13.61 -24.90
CA GLY A 64 -13.60 12.66 -25.98
C GLY A 64 -14.81 12.49 -26.89
N THR A 65 -14.69 11.65 -27.91
CA THR A 65 -15.83 11.33 -28.78
C THR A 65 -16.86 10.46 -28.04
N VAL A 66 -18.15 10.65 -28.34
CA VAL A 66 -19.26 9.95 -27.66
C VAL A 66 -19.27 8.47 -28.07
N ASN A 67 -18.59 7.62 -27.30
CA ASN A 67 -18.43 6.19 -27.58
C ASN A 67 -18.98 5.26 -26.48
N GLY A 68 -20.09 5.65 -25.85
CA GLY A 68 -21.02 4.74 -25.15
C GLY A 68 -20.40 3.72 -24.17
N GLN A 69 -19.97 4.16 -23.00
CA GLN A 69 -19.82 3.37 -21.78
C GLN A 69 -21.06 3.55 -20.89
N ASN A 70 -22.04 2.67 -21.02
CA ASN A 70 -23.27 2.72 -20.23
C ASN A 70 -23.10 2.11 -18.84
N GLY A 71 -23.55 2.81 -17.81
CA GLY A 71 -23.72 2.28 -16.45
C GLY A 71 -22.52 2.48 -15.53
N PRO A 72 -22.73 2.28 -14.21
CA PRO A 72 -21.67 2.38 -13.23
C PRO A 72 -20.66 1.25 -13.47
N LEU A 73 -19.39 1.61 -13.68
CA LEU A 73 -18.29 0.67 -13.55
C LEU A 73 -18.06 0.41 -12.05
N TYR A 74 -17.32 -0.61 -11.67
CA TYR A 74 -16.95 -0.81 -10.26
C TYR A 74 -15.42 -0.81 -10.18
N GLY A 75 -14.85 0.29 -9.69
CA GLY A 75 -13.46 0.36 -9.25
C GLY A 75 -13.32 -0.23 -7.86
N PHE A 76 -12.13 -0.19 -7.26
CA PHE A 76 -11.90 -0.72 -5.92
C PHE A 76 -12.94 -0.19 -4.92
N ASN A 77 -13.68 -1.06 -4.23
CA ASN A 77 -14.85 -0.72 -3.39
C ASN A 77 -16.00 0.05 -4.08
N GLY A 78 -16.14 -0.03 -5.40
CA GLY A 78 -17.24 0.59 -6.16
C GLY A 78 -16.91 1.88 -6.91
N LEU A 79 -15.63 2.22 -7.07
CA LEU A 79 -15.19 3.48 -7.70
C LEU A 79 -15.00 3.39 -9.21
N GLY A 80 -16.02 2.93 -9.92
CA GLY A 80 -15.96 2.84 -11.37
C GLY A 80 -17.01 3.75 -11.93
N VAL A 81 -16.57 4.82 -12.54
CA VAL A 81 -17.51 5.77 -13.07
C VAL A 81 -17.05 6.10 -14.47
N ALA A 82 -18.00 6.04 -15.39
CA ALA A 82 -17.83 6.53 -16.73
C ALA A 82 -18.83 7.64 -16.91
N SER A 83 -18.34 8.85 -17.14
CA SER A 83 -19.19 9.92 -17.62
C SER A 83 -19.30 9.83 -19.13
N SER A 84 -19.97 8.80 -19.64
CA SER A 84 -20.26 8.71 -21.08
C SER A 84 -21.76 8.80 -21.36
N GLY A 85 -22.11 9.44 -22.47
CA GLY A 85 -23.49 9.53 -22.95
C GLY A 85 -23.96 8.21 -23.58
N LEU A 86 -25.29 8.10 -23.75
CA LEU A 86 -25.91 6.98 -24.45
C LEU A 86 -25.31 6.79 -25.86
N PRO A 87 -25.15 5.54 -26.35
CA PRO A 87 -24.67 5.29 -27.69
C PRO A 87 -25.65 5.88 -28.70
N LEU A 88 -25.11 6.60 -29.68
CA LEU A 88 -25.90 7.17 -30.78
C LEU A 88 -26.13 6.10 -31.85
N PRO A 89 -27.27 6.15 -32.57
CA PRO A 89 -27.56 5.22 -33.67
C PRO A 89 -26.61 5.40 -34.88
N ASN A 90 -25.81 6.46 -34.90
CA ASN A 90 -24.81 6.76 -35.92
C ASN A 90 -23.46 7.16 -35.30
N GLN A 91 -22.39 6.99 -36.07
CA GLN A 91 -21.04 7.40 -35.67
C GLN A 91 -20.97 8.93 -35.59
N ASN A 92 -20.46 9.44 -34.47
CA ASN A 92 -20.37 10.86 -34.18
C ASN A 92 -18.94 11.20 -33.70
N TRP A 93 -18.27 12.11 -34.41
CA TRP A 93 -16.91 12.57 -34.09
C TRP A 93 -16.89 13.86 -33.26
N ASN A 94 -18.05 14.35 -32.83
CA ASN A 94 -18.11 15.52 -31.96
C ASN A 94 -17.53 15.21 -30.58
N ALA A 95 -16.78 16.15 -30.04
CA ALA A 95 -16.30 16.08 -28.67
C ALA A 95 -17.48 16.21 -27.70
N GLY A 96 -17.63 15.23 -26.81
CA GLY A 96 -18.51 15.27 -25.66
C GLY A 96 -17.71 15.63 -24.40
N PHE A 97 -18.36 16.35 -23.49
CA PHE A 97 -17.85 16.60 -22.16
C PHE A 97 -18.68 15.81 -21.15
N GLY A 98 -17.98 15.11 -20.26
CA GLY A 98 -18.55 14.36 -19.16
C GLY A 98 -17.95 14.83 -17.84
N ALA A 99 -18.76 14.90 -16.80
CA ALA A 99 -18.27 15.16 -15.45
C ALA A 99 -19.04 14.31 -14.46
N LEU A 100 -18.32 13.72 -13.51
CA LEU A 100 -18.92 13.03 -12.38
C LEU A 100 -18.21 13.35 -11.07
N TYR A 101 -19.02 13.59 -10.05
CA TYR A 101 -18.59 13.83 -8.69
C TYR A 101 -19.34 12.85 -7.78
N LEU A 102 -18.61 12.03 -7.03
CA LEU A 102 -19.17 10.97 -6.18
C LEU A 102 -18.59 11.09 -4.76
N ALA A 103 -19.44 10.90 -3.77
CA ALA A 103 -19.06 10.57 -2.42
C ALA A 103 -19.72 9.23 -2.06
N ASN A 104 -18.95 8.28 -1.55
CA ASN A 104 -19.41 6.97 -1.15
C ASN A 104 -18.95 6.63 0.26
N ILE A 105 -19.84 6.05 1.07
CA ILE A 105 -19.51 5.46 2.36
C ILE A 105 -19.75 3.95 2.24
N ASN A 106 -18.69 3.17 2.41
CA ASN A 106 -18.76 1.71 2.46
C ASN A 106 -18.41 1.22 3.87
N TRP A 107 -19.29 0.40 4.46
CA TRP A 107 -19.05 -0.18 5.78
C TRP A 107 -19.44 -1.65 5.85
N GLU A 108 -18.47 -2.48 6.21
CA GLU A 108 -18.65 -3.91 6.39
C GLU A 108 -18.95 -4.21 7.87
N PHE A 109 -20.23 -4.16 8.24
CA PHE A 109 -20.69 -4.42 9.62
C PHE A 109 -20.45 -5.86 10.08
N PHE A 110 -20.56 -6.82 9.18
CA PHE A 110 -20.35 -8.24 9.46
C PHE A 110 -19.10 -8.71 8.74
N ASN A 111 -18.07 -9.03 9.50
CA ASN A 111 -16.78 -9.43 8.98
C ASN A 111 -16.25 -10.60 9.82
N PHE A 112 -16.91 -11.76 9.67
CA PHE A 112 -16.68 -13.06 10.34
C PHE A 112 -15.23 -13.33 10.79
N GLY A 113 -14.80 -12.71 11.88
CA GLY A 113 -13.44 -12.82 12.43
C GLY A 113 -12.34 -11.98 11.77
N ARG A 114 -12.61 -11.12 10.77
CA ARG A 114 -11.56 -10.29 10.13
C ARG A 114 -11.02 -9.19 11.06
N THR A 115 -11.82 -8.75 12.02
CA THR A 115 -11.44 -7.73 13.02
C THR A 115 -11.48 -8.27 14.45
N ALA A 116 -11.79 -9.55 14.64
CA ALA A 116 -11.68 -10.18 15.94
C ALA A 116 -10.20 -10.46 16.21
N GLU A 117 -9.68 -9.88 17.29
CA GLU A 117 -8.40 -10.27 17.89
C GLU A 117 -8.44 -11.67 18.48
#